data_AF-A0A536GNQ6-F1
#
_entry.id   AF-A0A536GNQ6-F1
#
_cell.length_a   1.000
_cell.length_b   1.000
_cell.length_c   1.000
_cell.angle_alpha   90.00
_cell.angle_beta   90.00
_cell.angle_gamma   90.00
#
_symmetry.space_group_name_H-M   'P 1'
#
loop_
_entity.id
_entity.type
_entity.pdbx_description
1 polymer ?
#
loop_
_entity_poly.entity_id
_entity_poly.type
_entity_poly.pdbx_seq_one_letter_code
_entity_poly.pdbx_strand_id
1 'polypeptide(L)'
;MTVEILDRELERLEGLWADGLSDTYHAYLDAVVDHKPEAQPKLALAAALIEVGIRLQGLGGRAAPPPTLLMGDLCLARASRLLADTATQAVQVAFAQAIEGLSAAAAAGHPGRPVRELLVHAFSAVA
;
A
#
# COMPACT_ATOMS: atom_id res chain seq x y z
N MET A 1 13.83 3.33 -25.71
CA MET A 1 14.21 3.57 -24.31
C MET A 1 13.06 3.46 -23.31
N THR A 2 11.80 3.32 -23.73
CA THR A 2 10.62 3.17 -22.84
C THR A 2 10.29 1.70 -22.54
N VAL A 3 10.43 0.80 -23.52
CA VAL A 3 10.06 -0.62 -23.38
C VAL A 3 10.93 -1.35 -22.34
N GLU A 4 12.26 -1.14 -22.37
CA GLU A 4 13.18 -1.76 -21.39
C GLU A 4 12.95 -1.29 -19.95
N ILE A 5 12.41 -0.08 -19.75
CA ILE A 5 12.07 0.44 -18.42
C ILE A 5 10.78 -0.22 -17.94
N LEU A 6 9.79 -0.36 -18.83
CA LEU A 6 8.54 -1.07 -18.57
C LEU A 6 8.77 -2.55 -18.23
N ASP A 7 9.64 -3.25 -18.96
CA ASP A 7 9.95 -4.66 -18.72
C ASP A 7 10.63 -4.85 -17.35
N ARG A 8 11.56 -3.96 -16.99
CA ARG A 8 12.19 -3.98 -15.65
C ARG A 8 11.20 -3.65 -14.53
N GLU A 9 10.25 -2.76 -14.76
CA GLU A 9 9.19 -2.48 -13.79
C GLU A 9 8.25 -3.68 -13.63
N LEU A 10 7.91 -4.36 -14.74
CA LEU A 10 7.11 -5.58 -14.72
C LEU A 10 7.81 -6.71 -13.97
N GLU A 11 9.07 -7.01 -14.30
CA GLU A 11 9.87 -8.05 -13.61
C GLU A 11 9.97 -7.77 -12.10
N ARG A 12 10.11 -6.50 -11.71
CA ARG A 12 10.14 -6.11 -10.30
C ARG A 12 8.80 -6.30 -9.61
N LEU A 13 7.69 -6.01 -10.28
CA LEU A 13 6.35 -6.25 -9.76
C LEU A 13 6.04 -7.76 -9.68
N GLU A 14 6.50 -8.56 -10.64
CA GLU A 14 6.40 -10.02 -10.61
C GLU A 14 7.20 -10.62 -9.45
N GLY A 15 8.44 -10.14 -9.23
CA GLY A 15 9.24 -10.52 -8.07
C GLY A 15 8.54 -10.17 -6.75
N LEU A 16 8.00 -8.95 -6.64
CA LEU A 16 7.26 -8.52 -5.45
C LEU A 16 5.95 -9.30 -5.24
N TRP A 17 5.28 -9.69 -6.34
CA TRP A 17 4.11 -10.55 -6.32
C TRP A 17 4.44 -11.93 -5.73
N ALA A 18 5.53 -12.54 -6.19
CA ALA A 18 6.04 -13.81 -5.69
C ALA A 18 6.53 -13.71 -4.23
N ASP A 19 7.11 -12.58 -3.84
CA ASP A 19 7.67 -12.33 -2.49
C ASP A 19 6.62 -11.84 -1.47
N GLY A 20 5.36 -12.26 -1.63
CA GLY A 20 4.33 -12.10 -0.59
C GLY A 20 3.36 -10.92 -0.76
N LEU A 21 3.46 -10.13 -1.84
CA LEU A 21 2.37 -9.21 -2.20
C LEU A 21 1.07 -9.99 -2.48
N SER A 22 1.15 -11.18 -3.11
CA SER A 22 -0.04 -11.99 -3.39
C SER A 22 -0.78 -12.39 -2.10
N ASP A 23 -0.07 -12.89 -1.09
CA ASP A 23 -0.67 -13.26 0.19
C ASP A 23 -1.29 -12.05 0.90
N THR A 24 -0.59 -10.91 0.85
CA THR A 24 -1.07 -9.65 1.42
C THR A 24 -2.34 -9.17 0.70
N TYR A 25 -2.38 -9.27 -0.63
CA TYR A 25 -3.56 -8.97 -1.45
C TYR A 25 -4.77 -9.83 -1.05
N HIS A 26 -4.60 -11.15 -0.96
CA HIS A 26 -5.69 -12.04 -0.58
C HIS A 26 -6.22 -11.74 0.82
N ALA A 27 -5.35 -11.35 1.75
CA ALA A 27 -5.76 -10.96 3.11
C ALA A 27 -6.65 -9.70 3.16
N TYR A 28 -6.68 -8.89 2.11
CA TYR A 28 -7.52 -7.69 2.04
C TYR A 28 -8.85 -7.90 1.31
N LEU A 29 -9.07 -9.04 0.64
CA LEU A 29 -10.29 -9.28 -0.12
C LEU A 29 -11.54 -9.28 0.77
N ASP A 30 -11.44 -9.86 1.96
CA ASP A 30 -12.55 -9.88 2.93
C ASP A 30 -12.87 -8.47 3.45
N ALA A 31 -11.87 -7.58 3.53
CA ALA A 31 -12.02 -6.22 4.05
C ALA A 31 -12.71 -5.25 3.07
N VAL A 32 -12.86 -5.64 1.81
CA VAL A 32 -13.45 -4.80 0.76
C VAL A 32 -14.80 -5.31 0.27
N VAL A 33 -15.37 -6.34 0.88
CA VAL A 33 -16.61 -7.00 0.42
C VAL A 33 -17.82 -6.06 0.31
N ASP A 34 -17.86 -5.01 1.15
CA ASP A 34 -18.94 -4.02 1.16
C ASP A 34 -18.78 -2.92 0.08
N HIS A 35 -17.65 -2.90 -0.63
CA HIS A 35 -17.42 -1.99 -1.76
C HIS A 35 -17.98 -2.57 -3.07
N LYS A 36 -18.15 -1.73 -4.08
CA LYS A 36 -18.63 -2.17 -5.41
C LYS A 36 -17.76 -3.30 -5.96
N PRO A 37 -18.33 -4.40 -6.50
CA PRO A 37 -17.56 -5.58 -6.95
C PRO A 37 -16.40 -5.24 -7.89
N GLU A 38 -16.58 -4.27 -8.79
CA GLU A 38 -15.56 -3.82 -9.73
C GLU A 38 -14.39 -3.04 -9.10
N ALA A 39 -14.61 -2.48 -7.90
CA ALA A 39 -13.62 -1.73 -7.13
C ALA A 39 -12.84 -2.64 -6.16
N GLN A 40 -13.46 -3.70 -5.65
CA GLN A 40 -12.87 -4.62 -4.66
C GLN A 40 -11.44 -5.08 -4.99
N PRO A 41 -11.13 -5.67 -6.16
CA PRO A 41 -9.78 -6.14 -6.44
C PRO A 41 -8.75 -5.00 -6.49
N LYS A 42 -9.16 -3.81 -6.95
CA LYS A 42 -8.28 -2.64 -7.03
C LYS A 42 -8.01 -2.04 -5.65
N LEU A 43 -9.02 -2.00 -4.79
CA LEU A 43 -8.91 -1.54 -3.40
C LEU A 43 -8.03 -2.49 -2.57
N ALA A 44 -8.25 -3.80 -2.68
CA ALA A 44 -7.42 -4.80 -2.01
C ALA A 44 -5.96 -4.72 -2.47
N LEU A 45 -5.72 -4.56 -3.78
CA LEU A 45 -4.37 -4.39 -4.32
C LEU A 45 -3.71 -3.09 -3.82
N ALA A 46 -4.46 -1.99 -3.75
CA ALA A 46 -3.94 -0.73 -3.23
C ALA A 46 -3.49 -0.86 -1.76
N ALA A 47 -4.31 -1.49 -0.91
CA ALA A 47 -3.93 -1.73 0.49
C ALA A 47 -2.71 -2.65 0.62
N ALA A 48 -2.64 -3.70 -0.18
CA ALA A 48 -1.49 -4.61 -0.18
C ALA A 48 -0.20 -3.92 -0.61
N LEU A 49 -0.25 -3.09 -1.66
CA LEU A 49 0.88 -2.27 -2.11
C LEU A 49 1.32 -1.28 -1.02
N ILE A 50 0.40 -0.69 -0.27
CA ILE A 50 0.74 0.22 0.84
C ILE A 50 1.41 -0.55 1.98
N GLU A 51 0.85 -1.69 2.40
CA GLU A 51 1.43 -2.50 3.48
C GLU A 51 2.85 -2.97 3.12
N VAL A 52 3.04 -3.47 1.90
CA VAL A 52 4.36 -3.90 1.41
C VAL A 52 5.30 -2.69 1.26
N GLY A 53 4.82 -1.57 0.70
CA GLY A 53 5.63 -0.36 0.54
C GLY A 53 6.18 0.18 1.85
N ILE A 54 5.32 0.26 2.87
CA ILE A 54 5.71 0.69 4.22
C ILE A 54 6.73 -0.28 4.85
N ARG A 55 6.52 -1.59 4.67
CA ARG A 55 7.45 -2.62 5.15
C ARG A 55 8.83 -2.48 4.51
N LEU A 56 8.88 -2.25 3.20
CA LEU A 56 10.12 -2.04 2.44
C LEU A 56 10.87 -0.77 2.89
N GLN A 57 10.14 0.28 3.27
CA GLN A 57 10.76 1.51 3.77
C GLN A 57 11.44 1.34 5.13
N GLY A 58 11.01 0.36 5.95
CA GLY A 58 11.59 0.11 7.25
C GLY A 58 11.37 1.25 8.25
N LEU A 59 10.17 1.85 8.23
CA LEU A 59 9.82 3.00 9.08
C LEU A 59 10.17 2.77 10.56
N GLY A 60 10.82 3.76 11.18
CA GLY A 60 11.23 3.72 12.58
C GLY A 60 12.49 2.89 12.85
N GLY A 61 13.06 2.26 11.83
CA GLY A 61 14.31 1.50 11.90
C GLY A 61 15.47 2.19 11.17
N ARG A 62 16.54 1.42 10.94
CA ARG A 62 17.61 1.84 10.02
C ARG A 62 17.04 1.93 8.61
N ALA A 63 17.33 3.02 7.92
CA ALA A 63 16.91 3.21 6.53
C ALA A 63 17.30 2.00 5.66
N ALA A 64 16.34 1.51 4.88
CA ALA A 64 16.57 0.43 3.93
C ALA A 64 17.56 0.86 2.82
N PRO A 65 18.20 -0.09 2.11
CA PRO A 65 19.05 0.23 0.97
C PRO A 65 18.28 1.01 -0.13
N PRO A 66 18.95 1.89 -0.90
CA PRO A 66 18.28 2.72 -1.90
C PRO A 66 17.36 1.98 -2.89
N PRO A 67 17.72 0.79 -3.42
CA PRO A 67 16.82 0.05 -4.31
C PRO A 67 15.51 -0.39 -3.63
N THR A 68 15.57 -0.74 -2.34
CA THR A 68 14.41 -1.14 -1.54
C THR A 68 13.51 0.06 -1.27
N LEU A 69 14.09 1.23 -0.97
CA LEU A 69 13.34 2.48 -0.81
C LEU A 69 12.57 2.85 -2.08
N LEU A 70 13.24 2.81 -3.24
CA LEU A 70 12.59 3.09 -4.54
C LEU A 70 11.45 2.10 -4.85
N MET A 71 11.59 0.84 -4.43
CA MET A 71 10.52 -0.14 -4.57
C MET A 71 9.33 0.18 -3.67
N GLY A 72 9.59 0.60 -2.43
CA GLY A 72 8.56 1.11 -1.52
C GLY A 72 7.80 2.29 -2.12
N ASP A 73 8.52 3.27 -2.65
CA ASP A 73 7.93 4.47 -3.27
C ASP A 73 7.10 4.12 -4.51
N LEU A 74 7.56 3.17 -5.34
CA LEU A 74 6.78 2.67 -6.48
C LEU A 74 5.47 2.04 -6.01
N CYS A 75 5.50 1.22 -4.95
CA CYS A 75 4.29 0.61 -4.40
C CYS A 75 3.30 1.68 -3.92
N LEU A 76 3.77 2.68 -3.17
CA LEU A 76 2.94 3.78 -2.68
C LEU A 76 2.35 4.61 -3.83
N ALA A 77 3.15 4.93 -4.85
CA ALA A 77 2.68 5.68 -6.02
C ALA A 77 1.60 4.91 -6.80
N ARG A 78 1.79 3.59 -6.99
CA ARG A 78 0.81 2.73 -7.66
C ARG A 78 -0.49 2.61 -6.85
N ALA A 79 -0.37 2.44 -5.53
CA ALA A 79 -1.54 2.40 -4.65
C ALA A 79 -2.30 3.73 -4.66
N SER A 80 -1.60 4.87 -4.61
CA SER A 80 -2.20 6.20 -4.68
C SER A 80 -3.01 6.37 -5.96
N ARG A 81 -2.52 5.89 -7.11
CA ARG A 81 -3.25 5.91 -8.38
C ARG A 81 -4.50 5.03 -8.34
N LEU A 82 -4.37 3.80 -7.83
CA LEU A 82 -5.51 2.89 -7.70
C LEU A 82 -6.61 3.50 -6.82
N LEU A 83 -6.25 4.09 -5.68
CA LEU A 83 -7.19 4.75 -4.79
C LEU A 83 -7.84 5.97 -5.45
N ALA A 84 -7.08 6.80 -6.15
CA ALA A 84 -7.62 7.95 -6.87
C ALA A 84 -8.65 7.53 -7.94
N ASP A 85 -8.40 6.42 -8.63
CA ASP A 85 -9.26 5.91 -9.70
C ASP A 85 -10.51 5.16 -9.19
N THR A 86 -10.53 4.68 -7.95
CA THR A 86 -11.54 3.70 -7.49
C THR A 86 -12.21 3.99 -6.15
N ALA A 87 -11.51 4.66 -5.24
CA ALA A 87 -11.98 4.91 -3.89
C ALA A 87 -12.76 6.23 -3.80
N THR A 88 -13.70 6.30 -2.85
CA THR A 88 -14.33 7.58 -2.48
C THR A 88 -13.29 8.51 -1.85
N GLN A 89 -13.56 9.81 -1.87
CA GLN A 89 -12.67 10.79 -1.24
C GLN A 89 -12.46 10.51 0.26
N ALA A 90 -13.50 10.07 0.97
CA ALA A 90 -13.41 9.71 2.38
C ALA A 90 -12.40 8.57 2.62
N VAL A 91 -12.46 7.51 1.80
CA VAL A 91 -11.50 6.40 1.87
C VAL A 91 -10.09 6.88 1.51
N GLN A 92 -9.92 7.69 0.47
CA GLN A 92 -8.61 8.25 0.11
C GLN A 92 -7.98 9.04 1.26
N VAL A 93 -8.77 9.89 1.93
CA VAL A 93 -8.32 10.66 3.10
C VAL A 93 -7.98 9.75 4.27
N ALA A 94 -8.81 8.75 4.57
CA ALA A 94 -8.55 7.81 5.66
C ALA A 94 -7.26 7.00 5.46
N PHE A 95 -6.98 6.59 4.22
CA PHE A 95 -5.71 5.95 3.87
C PHE A 95 -4.52 6.90 4.05
N ALA A 96 -4.63 8.14 3.60
CA ALA A 96 -3.57 9.15 3.77
C ALA A 96 -3.28 9.41 5.26
N GLN A 97 -4.31 9.55 6.09
CA GLN A 97 -4.20 9.73 7.54
C GLN A 97 -3.56 8.52 8.23
N ALA A 98 -3.86 7.30 7.79
CA ALA A 98 -3.23 6.10 8.31
C ALA A 98 -1.71 6.09 8.04
N ILE A 99 -1.30 6.43 6.81
CA ILE A 99 0.12 6.50 6.42
C ILE A 99 0.83 7.63 7.15
N GLU A 100 0.21 8.80 7.27
CA GLU A 100 0.73 9.94 8.02
C GLU A 100 0.94 9.58 9.50
N GLY A 101 -0.07 8.96 10.14
CA GLY A 101 0.02 8.53 11.53
C GLY A 101 1.13 7.51 11.78
N LEU A 102 1.30 6.54 10.86
CA LEU A 102 2.40 5.58 10.92
C LEU A 102 3.76 6.28 10.81
N SER A 103 3.89 7.21 9.86
CA SER A 103 5.13 7.96 9.61
C SER A 103 5.49 8.85 10.81
N ALA A 104 4.50 9.53 11.39
CA ALA A 104 4.65 10.35 12.58
C ALA A 104 5.05 9.51 13.81
N ALA A 105 4.41 8.36 14.02
CA ALA A 105 4.77 7.45 15.12
C ALA A 105 6.21 6.94 14.99
N ALA A 106 6.61 6.54 13.77
CA ALA A 106 7.97 6.07 13.51
C ALA A 106 9.01 7.18 13.73
N ALA A 107 8.73 8.41 13.28
CA ALA A 107 9.60 9.56 13.50
C ALA A 107 9.73 9.93 14.99
N ALA A 108 8.66 9.72 15.78
CA ALA A 108 8.67 9.94 17.22
C ALA A 108 9.31 8.78 18.02
N GLY A 109 9.72 7.69 17.37
CA GLY A 109 10.25 6.50 18.05
C GLY A 109 9.20 5.71 18.85
N HIS A 110 7.91 5.92 18.56
CA HIS A 110 6.82 5.21 19.21
C HIS A 110 6.46 3.92 18.46
N PRO A 111 6.01 2.86 19.17
CA PRO A 111 5.46 1.69 18.51
C PRO A 111 4.19 2.09 17.74
N GLY A 112 4.21 1.89 16.43
CA GLY A 112 3.06 2.11 15.57
C GLY A 112 1.99 1.04 15.76
N ARG A 113 0.74 1.37 15.44
CA ARG A 113 -0.33 0.36 15.30
C ARG A 113 -0.02 -0.55 14.09
N PRO A 114 -0.50 -1.80 14.09
CA PRO A 114 -0.34 -2.67 12.93
C PRO A 114 -0.93 -2.03 11.67
N VAL A 115 -0.12 -1.91 10.62
CA VAL A 115 -0.51 -1.27 9.34
C VAL A 115 -1.82 -1.85 8.83
N ARG A 116 -1.96 -3.17 8.89
CA ARG A 116 -3.15 -3.87 8.43
C ARG A 116 -4.43 -3.39 9.09
N GLU A 117 -4.42 -3.24 10.41
CA GLU A 117 -5.58 -2.77 11.17
C GLU A 117 -5.98 -1.35 10.75
N LEU A 118 -5.00 -0.47 10.53
CA LEU A 118 -5.26 0.90 10.09
C LEU A 118 -5.87 0.94 8.70
N LEU A 119 -5.36 0.14 7.76
CA LEU A 119 -5.87 0.09 6.38
C LEU A 119 -7.25 -0.56 6.31
N VAL A 120 -7.51 -1.62 7.08
CA VAL A 120 -8.86 -2.21 7.18
C VAL A 120 -9.85 -1.19 7.73
N HIS A 121 -9.47 -0.45 8.77
CA HIS A 121 -10.32 0.61 9.32
C HIS A 121 -10.60 1.73 8.29
N ALA A 122 -9.61 2.08 7.47
CA ALA A 122 -9.76 3.11 6.45
C ALA A 122 -10.83 2.77 5.38
N PHE A 123 -11.06 1.48 5.09
CA PHE A 123 -12.14 1.06 4.19
C PHE A 123 -13.55 1.33 4.72
N SER A 124 -13.70 1.50 6.03
CA SER A 124 -14.98 1.82 6.68
C SER A 124 -15.32 3.32 6.66
N ALA A 125 -14.45 4.16 6.10
CA ALA A 125 -14.69 5.59 6.02
C ALA A 125 -15.90 5.89 5.13
N VAL A 126 -16.91 6.53 5.73
CA VAL A 126 -18.14 6.93 5.04
C VAL A 126 -17.99 8.37 4.56
N ALA A 127 -18.52 8.65 3.36
CA ALA A 127 -18.61 10.00 2.81
C ALA A 127 -19.76 10.79 3.44
#